data_AF-A0A7J4U0M1-F1
#
_entry.id   AF-A0A7J4U0M1-F1
#
_cell.length_a   1.000
_cell.length_b   1.000
_cell.length_c   1.000
_cell.angle_alpha   90.00
_cell.angle_beta   90.00
_cell.angle_gamma   90.00
#
_symmetry.space_group_name_H-M   'P 1'
#
loop_
_entity.id
_entity.type
_entity.pdbx_description
1 polymer ?
#
loop_
_entity_poly.entity_id
_entity_poly.type
_entity_poly.pdbx_seq_one_letter_code
_entity_poly.pdbx_strand_id
1 'polypeptide(L)'
;MGTCPHCRAVTLPGDAVCYTCGRFLQGKGAGYSMPTAPKKRGVVVDQKGRTRNIMKRRRNRQRSVFMLAFVIFAFLSPQAREAAFGTVDNLDEYLAQLLEGPLIYPVEASFGVERSYVVENHLERPGFLQETIRLPVDLTSAYGMATSINGSTPMQLQTPESFVVTVASESVSVPLDGSVLERDNAWTSAQGHEVWWPSEAIGDQEHCSIAA
;
A
#
# COMPACT_ATOMS: atom_id res chain seq x y z
N MET A 1 21.39 -24.12 32.81
CA MET A 1 20.76 -25.16 31.96
C MET A 1 21.34 -26.51 32.37
N GLY A 2 20.51 -27.51 32.64
CA GLY A 2 21.00 -28.83 33.04
C GLY A 2 21.46 -29.63 31.82
N THR A 3 22.47 -30.49 31.97
CA THR A 3 22.82 -31.48 30.96
C THR A 3 22.40 -32.87 31.43
N CYS A 4 21.98 -33.72 30.51
CA CYS A 4 21.59 -35.09 30.86
C CYS A 4 22.82 -35.88 31.35
N PRO A 5 22.78 -36.52 32.54
CA PRO A 5 23.92 -37.28 33.05
C PRO A 5 24.26 -38.52 32.19
N HIS A 6 23.34 -38.97 31.34
CA HIS A 6 23.53 -40.16 30.51
C HIS A 6 24.04 -39.87 29.10
N CYS A 7 23.56 -38.79 28.47
CA CYS A 7 23.88 -38.50 27.07
C CYS A 7 24.44 -37.09 26.85
N ARG A 8 24.67 -36.32 27.92
CA ARG A 8 25.19 -34.94 27.93
C ARG A 8 24.41 -33.93 27.08
N ALA A 9 23.25 -34.32 26.55
CA ALA A 9 22.37 -33.43 25.83
C ALA A 9 21.85 -32.31 26.73
N VAL A 10 21.60 -31.15 26.15
CA VAL A 10 21.01 -29.99 26.84
C VAL A 10 19.57 -30.32 27.24
N THR A 11 19.21 -30.00 28.48
CA THR A 11 17.88 -30.24 29.05
C THR A 11 17.32 -28.93 29.60
N LEU A 12 16.02 -28.70 29.44
CA LEU A 12 15.39 -27.51 29.98
C LEU A 12 15.12 -27.69 31.49
N PRO A 13 15.20 -26.60 32.27
CA PRO A 13 14.83 -26.65 33.68
C PRO A 13 13.34 -27.02 33.82
N GLY A 14 13.07 -28.12 34.53
CA GLY A 14 11.72 -28.67 34.74
C GLY A 14 11.40 -29.97 33.98
N ASP A 15 12.27 -30.39 33.05
CA ASP A 15 12.07 -31.63 32.31
C ASP A 15 12.32 -32.88 33.17
N ALA A 16 11.31 -33.75 33.27
CA ALA A 16 11.45 -35.05 33.95
C ALA A 16 12.23 -36.08 33.12
N VAL A 17 12.25 -35.93 31.79
CA VAL A 17 12.84 -36.87 30.83
C VAL A 17 13.73 -36.13 29.84
N CYS A 18 14.90 -36.67 29.55
CA CYS A 18 15.75 -36.19 28.46
C CYS A 18 15.12 -36.54 27.12
N TYR A 19 14.78 -35.54 26.30
CA TYR A 19 14.22 -35.79 24.96
C TYR A 19 15.20 -36.42 23.98
N THR A 20 16.51 -36.30 24.22
CA THR A 20 17.55 -36.83 23.32
C THR A 20 17.78 -38.32 23.52
N CYS A 21 17.96 -38.76 24.77
CA CYS A 21 18.20 -40.19 25.08
C CYS A 21 17.02 -40.89 25.75
N GLY A 22 15.92 -40.19 26.07
CA GLY A 22 14.70 -40.77 26.63
C GLY A 22 14.81 -41.22 28.09
N ARG A 23 15.88 -40.85 28.80
CA ARG A 23 16.13 -41.25 30.21
C ARG A 23 15.69 -40.16 31.17
N PHE A 24 15.22 -40.56 32.36
CA PHE A 24 14.82 -39.64 33.42
C PHE A 24 16.03 -38.89 34.00
N LEU A 25 15.85 -37.60 34.31
CA LEU A 25 16.95 -36.69 34.65
C LEU A 25 17.26 -36.60 36.14
N GLN A 26 16.29 -36.83 37.03
CA GLN A 26 16.47 -37.04 38.48
C GLN A 26 15.11 -37.39 39.12
N GLY A 27 15.05 -38.50 39.84
CA GLY A 27 14.18 -38.78 41.02
C GLY A 27 12.66 -38.53 41.00
N LYS A 28 12.03 -38.02 39.93
CA LYS A 28 10.59 -37.69 39.90
C LYS A 28 9.95 -38.06 38.56
N GLY A 29 9.90 -39.36 38.27
CA GLY A 29 8.87 -39.93 37.41
C GLY A 29 7.78 -40.49 38.31
N ALA A 30 6.83 -39.67 38.77
CA ALA A 30 5.74 -40.12 39.63
C ALA A 30 4.89 -41.16 38.87
N GLY A 31 5.22 -42.45 39.03
CA GLY A 31 4.45 -43.57 38.50
C GLY A 31 4.94 -44.24 37.21
N TYR A 32 6.16 -43.93 36.73
CA TYR A 32 6.69 -44.59 35.52
C TYR A 32 8.09 -45.15 35.75
N SER A 33 8.33 -46.40 35.32
CA SER A 33 9.63 -47.07 35.34
C SER A 33 10.16 -47.33 33.93
N MET A 34 11.48 -47.53 33.82
CA MET A 34 12.10 -47.88 32.53
C MET A 34 11.84 -49.36 32.21
N PRO A 35 11.55 -49.70 30.94
CA PRO A 35 11.45 -51.09 30.52
C PRO A 35 12.81 -51.79 30.66
N THR A 36 12.78 -53.04 31.13
CA THR A 36 13.98 -53.88 31.35
C THR A 36 14.73 -54.20 30.05
N ALA A 37 14.03 -54.18 28.91
CA ALA A 37 14.60 -54.40 27.59
C ALA A 37 14.71 -53.09 26.81
N PRO A 38 15.74 -52.94 25.94
CA PRO A 38 15.89 -51.75 25.10
C PRO A 38 14.68 -51.59 24.17
N LYS A 39 13.88 -50.54 24.39
CA LYS A 39 12.74 -50.19 23.54
C LYS A 39 12.95 -48.84 22.87
N LYS A 40 12.14 -48.58 21.84
CA LYS A 40 12.13 -47.30 21.10
C LYS A 40 11.96 -46.12 22.08
N ARG A 41 12.53 -44.97 21.71
CA ARG A 41 12.51 -43.73 22.52
C ARG A 41 11.08 -43.37 22.97
N GLY A 42 10.96 -42.90 24.21
CA GLY A 42 9.69 -42.45 24.79
C GLY A 42 8.77 -43.57 25.33
N VAL A 43 9.21 -44.83 25.35
CA VAL A 43 8.45 -45.94 25.93
C VAL A 43 8.78 -46.10 27.42
N VAL A 44 7.78 -45.94 28.26
CA VAL A 44 7.85 -46.10 29.72
C VAL A 44 6.89 -47.18 30.18
N VAL A 45 7.15 -47.77 31.34
CA VAL A 45 6.27 -48.76 31.98
C VAL A 45 5.48 -48.04 33.07
N ASP A 46 4.16 -48.11 32.98
CA ASP A 46 3.21 -47.60 33.99
C ASP A 46 3.32 -48.45 35.28
N GLN A 47 2.83 -47.97 36.43
CA GLN A 47 2.83 -48.73 37.70
C GLN A 47 2.15 -50.11 37.57
N LYS A 48 1.25 -50.24 36.59
CA LYS A 48 0.54 -51.48 36.26
C LYS A 48 1.30 -52.42 35.30
N GLY A 49 2.60 -52.17 35.06
CA GLY A 49 3.45 -52.99 34.19
C GLY A 49 3.20 -52.81 32.69
N ARG A 50 2.34 -51.89 32.26
CA ARG A 50 2.00 -51.67 30.85
C ARG A 50 2.97 -50.69 30.20
N THR A 51 3.50 -51.05 29.03
CA THR A 51 4.37 -50.13 28.26
C THR A 51 3.53 -49.10 27.52
N ARG A 52 3.77 -47.81 27.76
CA ARG A 52 3.11 -46.68 27.08
C ARG A 52 4.17 -45.80 26.43
N ASN A 53 3.90 -45.33 25.21
CA ASN A 53 4.76 -44.34 24.57
C ASN A 53 4.26 -42.93 24.93
N ILE A 54 4.94 -42.27 25.86
CA ILE A 54 4.61 -40.90 26.30
C ILE A 54 4.88 -39.84 25.24
N MET A 55 5.70 -40.15 24.23
CA MET A 55 5.97 -39.25 23.11
C MET A 55 4.89 -39.32 22.02
N LYS A 56 3.96 -40.28 22.07
CA LYS A 56 2.92 -40.43 21.05
C LYS A 56 1.75 -39.49 21.35
N ARG A 57 1.86 -38.23 20.94
CA ARG A 57 0.76 -37.24 20.97
C ARG A 57 -0.38 -37.78 20.10
N ARG A 58 -1.44 -38.33 20.72
CA ARG A 58 -2.63 -38.81 20.01
C ARG A 58 -3.40 -37.59 19.51
N ARG A 59 -3.01 -37.06 18.35
CA ARG A 59 -3.72 -35.97 17.67
C ARG A 59 -5.04 -36.56 17.20
N ASN A 60 -6.14 -36.22 17.89
CA ASN A 60 -7.47 -36.70 17.55
C ASN A 60 -7.93 -36.03 16.24
N ARG A 61 -7.54 -36.63 15.10
CA ARG A 61 -7.81 -36.15 13.75
C ARG A 61 -9.32 -35.93 13.49
N GLN A 62 -10.17 -36.69 14.18
CA GLN A 62 -11.62 -36.53 14.10
C GLN A 62 -12.09 -35.20 14.68
N ARG A 63 -11.57 -34.77 15.85
CA ARG A 63 -11.94 -33.48 16.44
C ARG A 63 -11.53 -32.30 15.56
N SER A 64 -10.38 -32.38 14.90
CA SER A 64 -9.97 -31.33 13.95
C SER A 64 -10.82 -31.29 12.68
N VAL A 65 -11.30 -32.44 12.20
CA VAL A 65 -12.15 -32.49 11.00
C VAL A 65 -13.56 -31.98 11.30
N PHE A 66 -14.14 -32.35 12.44
CA PHE A 66 -15.44 -31.81 12.87
C PHE A 66 -15.39 -30.30 13.10
N MET A 67 -14.32 -29.79 13.70
CA MET A 67 -14.15 -28.36 13.94
C MET A 67 -14.00 -27.59 12.62
N LEU A 68 -13.21 -28.11 11.66
CA LEU A 68 -13.09 -27.54 10.32
C LEU A 68 -14.42 -27.53 9.57
N ALA A 69 -15.16 -28.65 9.59
CA ALA A 69 -16.46 -28.75 8.94
C ALA A 69 -17.49 -27.80 9.55
N PHE A 70 -17.46 -27.61 10.88
CA PHE A 70 -18.32 -26.66 11.57
C PHE A 70 -18.01 -25.21 11.20
N VAL A 71 -16.72 -24.84 11.10
CA VAL A 71 -16.31 -23.49 10.64
C VAL A 71 -16.77 -23.25 9.22
N ILE A 72 -16.56 -24.19 8.29
CA ILE A 72 -17.01 -24.06 6.90
C ILE A 72 -18.54 -23.92 6.82
N PHE A 73 -19.29 -24.70 7.62
CA PHE A 73 -20.75 -24.64 7.65
C PHE A 73 -21.28 -23.31 8.23
N ALA A 74 -20.66 -22.79 9.28
CA ALA A 74 -20.98 -21.48 9.85
C ALA A 74 -20.68 -20.34 8.86
N PHE A 75 -19.64 -20.48 8.04
CA PHE A 75 -19.33 -19.49 6.99
C PHE A 75 -20.22 -19.63 5.75
N LEU A 76 -20.68 -20.82 5.33
CA LEU A 76 -21.53 -20.97 4.13
C LEU A 76 -23.03 -20.76 4.39
N SER A 77 -23.52 -20.95 5.61
CA SER A 77 -24.96 -20.82 5.90
C SER A 77 -25.31 -19.45 6.50
N PRO A 78 -26.10 -18.61 5.82
CA PRO A 78 -26.44 -17.27 6.29
C PRO A 78 -27.21 -17.30 7.62
N GLN A 79 -28.10 -18.28 7.79
CA GLN A 79 -28.89 -18.49 9.02
C GLN A 79 -28.02 -18.82 10.25
N ALA A 80 -26.86 -19.45 10.07
CA ALA A 80 -25.95 -19.74 11.18
C ALA A 80 -25.04 -18.54 11.52
N ARG A 81 -24.77 -17.66 10.55
CA ARG A 81 -24.05 -16.40 10.80
C ARG A 81 -24.85 -15.52 11.75
N GLU A 82 -26.16 -15.41 11.54
CA GLU A 82 -27.05 -14.63 12.40
C GLU A 82 -27.11 -15.17 13.84
N ALA A 83 -27.17 -16.50 14.02
CA ALA A 83 -27.20 -17.11 15.35
C ALA A 83 -25.84 -17.12 16.09
N ALA A 84 -24.72 -17.16 15.36
CA ALA A 84 -23.37 -17.18 15.94
C ALA A 84 -22.75 -15.77 16.11
N PHE A 85 -23.16 -14.81 15.29
CA PHE A 85 -22.61 -13.45 15.23
C PHE A 85 -23.67 -12.36 15.39
N GLY A 86 -24.87 -12.68 15.89
CA GLY A 86 -26.00 -11.76 16.07
C GLY A 86 -25.79 -10.56 17.01
N THR A 87 -24.54 -10.19 17.30
CA THR A 87 -24.15 -9.00 18.07
C THR A 87 -23.05 -8.18 17.40
N VAL A 88 -22.67 -8.48 16.16
CA VAL A 88 -21.58 -7.76 15.49
C VAL A 88 -22.10 -7.05 14.24
N ASP A 89 -22.98 -6.07 14.48
CA ASP A 89 -23.55 -5.17 13.45
C ASP A 89 -22.48 -4.45 12.60
N ASN A 90 -21.21 -4.47 13.02
CA ASN A 90 -20.13 -3.72 12.39
C ASN A 90 -19.04 -4.61 11.76
N LEU A 91 -19.21 -5.94 11.71
CA LEU A 91 -18.15 -6.82 11.20
C LEU A 91 -18.04 -6.75 9.67
N ASP A 92 -19.17 -6.57 9.00
CA ASP A 92 -19.22 -6.36 7.55
C ASP A 92 -18.61 -4.99 7.18
N GLU A 93 -18.86 -3.96 7.99
CA GLU A 93 -18.29 -2.62 7.81
C GLU A 93 -16.79 -2.59 8.09
N TYR A 94 -16.32 -3.29 9.13
CA TYR A 94 -14.89 -3.45 9.44
C TYR A 94 -14.14 -4.26 8.37
N LEU A 95 -14.76 -5.32 7.84
CA LEU A 95 -14.20 -6.09 6.73
C LEU A 95 -14.18 -5.27 5.43
N ALA A 96 -15.24 -4.51 5.15
CA ALA A 96 -15.28 -3.59 4.03
C ALA A 96 -14.17 -2.54 4.15
N GLN A 97 -13.96 -1.96 5.33
CA GLN A 97 -12.92 -0.96 5.58
C GLN A 97 -11.48 -1.54 5.54
N LEU A 98 -11.31 -2.84 5.80
CA LEU A 98 -10.04 -3.55 5.64
C LEU A 98 -9.77 -3.98 4.18
N LEU A 99 -10.82 -4.13 3.38
CA LEU A 99 -10.75 -4.53 1.96
C LEU A 99 -10.76 -3.32 1.01
N GLU A 100 -11.36 -2.21 1.43
CA GLU A 100 -11.19 -0.91 0.79
C GLU A 100 -9.74 -0.51 0.99
N GLY A 101 -8.97 -0.62 -0.10
CA GLY A 101 -7.62 -0.09 -0.16
C GLY A 101 -7.59 1.39 0.26
N PRO A 102 -6.39 1.99 0.41
CA PRO A 102 -6.26 3.36 0.85
C PRO A 102 -7.18 4.28 0.03
N LEU A 103 -8.15 4.91 0.70
CA LEU A 103 -9.03 5.91 0.11
C LEU A 103 -8.15 7.13 -0.23
N ILE A 104 -7.65 7.17 -1.46
CA ILE A 104 -6.95 8.33 -2.01
C ILE A 104 -8.03 9.30 -2.45
N TYR A 105 -8.23 10.37 -1.67
CA TYR A 105 -9.07 11.49 -2.08
C TYR A 105 -8.22 12.44 -2.94
N PRO A 106 -8.46 12.54 -4.26
CA PRO A 106 -7.76 13.51 -5.09
C PRO A 106 -8.18 14.92 -4.65
N VAL A 107 -7.20 15.74 -4.26
CA VAL A 107 -7.43 17.16 -3.97
C VAL A 107 -7.22 17.92 -5.26
N GLU A 108 -8.31 18.23 -5.96
CA GLU A 108 -8.28 19.05 -7.17
C GLU A 108 -8.32 20.54 -6.80
N ALA A 109 -7.53 21.35 -7.49
CA ALA A 109 -7.53 22.80 -7.35
C ALA A 109 -7.61 23.45 -8.73
N SER A 110 -8.56 24.38 -8.88
CA SER A 110 -8.71 25.18 -10.10
C SER A 110 -8.15 26.58 -9.87
N PHE A 111 -7.21 27.00 -10.71
CA PHE A 111 -6.67 28.36 -10.72
C PHE A 111 -7.11 29.09 -11.99
N GLY A 112 -7.61 30.31 -11.85
CA GLY A 112 -8.00 31.16 -12.98
C GLY A 112 -7.33 32.52 -12.85
N VAL A 113 -6.83 33.05 -13.96
CA VAL A 113 -6.28 34.41 -14.04
C VAL A 113 -7.09 35.17 -15.08
N GLU A 114 -7.81 36.20 -14.64
CA GLU A 114 -8.55 37.10 -15.52
C GLU A 114 -7.77 38.41 -15.67
N ARG A 115 -7.65 38.89 -16.91
CA ARG A 115 -6.99 40.16 -17.23
C ARG A 115 -7.84 40.94 -18.21
N SER A 116 -7.97 42.23 -17.95
CA SER A 116 -8.71 43.17 -18.79
C SER A 116 -7.79 44.32 -19.17
N TYR A 117 -7.74 44.63 -20.47
CA TYR A 117 -6.90 45.67 -21.04
C TYR A 117 -7.75 46.68 -21.79
N VAL A 118 -7.45 47.96 -21.58
CA VAL A 118 -7.95 49.05 -22.41
C VAL A 118 -6.76 49.58 -23.20
N VAL A 119 -6.82 49.45 -24.52
CA VAL A 119 -5.71 49.80 -25.41
C VAL A 119 -6.18 50.88 -26.37
N GLU A 120 -5.42 51.97 -26.46
CA GLU A 120 -5.63 53.03 -27.44
C GLU A 120 -4.48 53.04 -28.44
N ASN A 121 -4.81 52.99 -29.73
CA ASN A 121 -3.81 53.09 -30.80
C ASN A 121 -3.84 54.51 -31.38
N HIS A 122 -2.81 55.29 -31.10
CA HIS A 122 -2.65 56.65 -31.64
C HIS A 122 -1.85 56.71 -32.96
N LEU A 123 -1.53 55.56 -33.56
CA LEU A 123 -0.76 55.46 -34.80
C LEU A 123 -1.68 55.36 -36.02
N GLU A 124 -1.26 55.88 -37.17
CA GLU A 124 -1.94 55.68 -38.47
C GLU A 124 -1.73 54.26 -39.06
N ARG A 125 -1.38 53.29 -38.22
CA ARG A 125 -1.07 51.91 -38.62
C ARG A 125 -1.75 50.91 -37.68
N PRO A 126 -2.06 49.68 -38.13
CA PRO A 126 -2.54 48.63 -37.26
C PRO A 126 -1.56 48.37 -36.12
N GLY A 127 -2.09 48.25 -34.90
CA GLY A 127 -1.35 47.88 -33.70
C GLY A 127 -1.91 46.58 -33.13
N PHE A 128 -1.04 45.76 -32.55
CA PHE A 128 -1.41 44.48 -31.95
C PHE A 128 -0.96 44.47 -30.49
N LEU A 129 -1.79 43.93 -29.61
CA LEU A 129 -1.42 43.61 -28.24
C LEU A 129 -1.09 42.12 -28.18
N GLN A 130 0.13 41.78 -27.78
CA GLN A 130 0.54 40.40 -27.57
C GLN A 130 0.77 40.17 -26.08
N GLU A 131 0.18 39.10 -25.55
CA GLU A 131 0.39 38.65 -24.18
C GLU A 131 0.92 37.21 -24.17
N THR A 132 1.90 36.95 -23.31
CA THR A 132 2.48 35.61 -23.12
C THR A 132 2.12 35.09 -21.74
N ILE A 133 1.48 33.92 -21.69
CA ILE A 133 1.10 33.25 -20.45
C ILE A 133 1.94 31.97 -20.32
N ARG A 134 2.46 31.72 -19.11
CA ARG A 134 3.20 30.49 -18.82
C ARG A 134 2.24 29.34 -18.55
N LEU A 135 2.49 28.20 -19.20
CA LEU A 135 1.81 26.96 -18.89
C LEU A 135 2.17 26.51 -17.46
N PRO A 136 1.18 26.05 -16.66
CA PRO A 136 1.47 25.46 -15.36
C PRO A 136 2.30 24.19 -15.57
N VAL A 137 3.48 24.16 -14.94
CA VAL A 137 4.37 22.98 -14.95
C VAL A 137 4.10 22.08 -13.77
N ASP A 138 4.52 20.83 -13.90
CA ASP A 138 4.58 19.89 -12.79
C ASP A 138 5.36 20.49 -11.62
N LEU A 139 4.67 20.80 -10.53
CA LEU A 139 5.30 21.23 -9.31
C LEU A 139 5.95 20.03 -8.65
N THR A 140 7.27 20.09 -8.49
CA THR A 140 8.02 19.11 -7.71
C THR A 140 8.40 19.72 -6.37
N SER A 141 8.49 18.90 -5.33
CA SER A 141 8.92 19.38 -4.02
C SER A 141 10.39 19.81 -4.09
N ALA A 142 10.67 21.12 -4.02
CA ALA A 142 12.03 21.65 -3.95
C ALA A 142 12.78 21.20 -2.67
N TYR A 143 12.04 20.79 -1.64
CA TYR A 143 12.55 20.15 -0.43
C TYR A 143 11.71 18.92 -0.15
N GLY A 144 12.37 17.75 -0.16
CA GLY A 144 11.72 16.50 0.22
C GLY A 144 10.98 16.68 1.54
N MET A 145 9.71 16.24 1.57
CA MET A 145 8.97 16.07 2.80
C MET A 145 9.88 15.33 3.79
N ALA A 146 10.09 15.88 4.98
CA ALA A 146 11.10 15.44 5.96
C ALA A 146 10.93 14.00 6.49
N THR A 147 10.05 13.21 5.88
CA THR A 147 9.74 11.81 6.20
C THR A 147 10.44 10.81 5.26
N SER A 148 11.06 11.26 4.16
CA SER A 148 11.88 10.40 3.29
C SER A 148 13.37 10.59 3.63
N ILE A 149 14.01 9.52 4.12
CA ILE A 149 15.32 9.51 4.78
C ILE A 149 16.51 9.92 3.86
N ASN A 150 16.29 10.23 2.58
CA ASN A 150 17.40 10.54 1.67
C ASN A 150 17.30 11.83 0.84
N GLY A 151 16.18 12.58 0.88
CA GLY A 151 16.09 13.95 0.31
C GLY A 151 16.52 14.14 -1.16
N SER A 152 16.82 13.07 -1.89
CA SER A 152 17.55 13.09 -3.17
C SER A 152 16.68 12.83 -4.39
N THR A 153 15.38 12.54 -4.18
CA THR A 153 14.43 12.32 -5.27
C THR A 153 13.29 13.32 -5.13
N PRO A 154 13.14 14.28 -6.07
CA PRO A 154 12.01 15.18 -6.07
C PRO A 154 10.72 14.36 -6.28
N MET A 155 9.71 14.58 -5.45
CA MET A 155 8.40 13.98 -5.62
C MET A 155 7.49 14.99 -6.33
N GLN A 156 6.70 14.50 -7.29
CA GLN A 156 5.68 15.30 -7.97
C GLN A 156 4.58 15.64 -6.96
N LEU A 157 4.33 16.94 -6.77
CA LEU A 157 3.34 17.47 -5.83
C LEU A 157 2.01 17.73 -6.52
N GLN A 158 2.04 18.09 -7.79
CA GLN A 158 0.84 18.40 -8.59
C GLN A 158 1.06 17.96 -10.03
N THR A 159 -0.04 17.58 -10.66
CA THR A 159 -0.10 17.22 -12.08
C THR A 159 -1.21 18.06 -12.72
N PRO A 160 -0.91 18.88 -13.74
CA PRO A 160 -1.92 19.66 -14.42
C PRO A 160 -2.78 18.73 -15.27
N GLU A 161 -4.10 18.78 -15.07
CA GLU A 161 -5.08 17.98 -15.82
C GLU A 161 -5.55 18.69 -17.10
N SER A 162 -5.76 20.00 -17.03
CA SER A 162 -6.23 20.78 -18.16
C SER A 162 -5.79 22.24 -18.09
N PHE A 163 -5.61 22.85 -19.27
CA PHE A 163 -5.38 24.28 -19.43
C PHE A 163 -6.27 24.80 -20.55
N VAL A 164 -7.07 25.81 -20.24
CA VAL A 164 -8.05 26.38 -21.19
C VAL A 164 -7.85 27.88 -21.23
N VAL A 165 -7.64 28.42 -22.42
CA VAL A 165 -7.57 29.85 -22.67
C VAL A 165 -8.94 30.29 -23.16
N THR A 166 -9.49 31.35 -22.56
CA THR A 166 -10.74 31.96 -23.00
C THR A 166 -10.48 33.39 -23.46
N VAL A 167 -10.76 33.68 -24.72
CA VAL A 167 -10.63 35.01 -25.32
C VAL A 167 -11.96 35.40 -25.93
N ALA A 168 -12.50 36.55 -25.54
CA ALA A 168 -13.75 37.09 -26.07
C ALA A 168 -14.93 36.08 -26.07
N SER A 169 -15.06 35.31 -24.98
CA SER A 169 -16.08 34.27 -24.77
C SER A 169 -15.93 33.01 -25.64
N GLU A 170 -14.85 32.87 -26.39
CA GLU A 170 -14.47 31.63 -27.06
C GLU A 170 -13.30 30.98 -26.32
N SER A 171 -13.34 29.65 -26.18
CA SER A 171 -12.33 28.90 -25.45
C SER A 171 -11.59 27.90 -26.32
N VAL A 172 -10.29 27.77 -26.07
CA VAL A 172 -9.41 26.79 -26.71
C VAL A 172 -8.65 26.04 -25.63
N SER A 173 -8.67 24.70 -25.72
CA SER A 173 -7.88 23.83 -24.85
C SER A 173 -6.44 23.79 -25.35
N VAL A 174 -5.48 24.16 -24.49
CA VAL A 174 -4.07 24.01 -24.81
C VAL A 174 -3.61 22.64 -24.31
N PRO A 175 -3.02 21.83 -25.18
CA PRO A 175 -2.55 20.50 -24.82
C PRO A 175 -1.33 20.55 -23.90
N LEU A 176 -1.28 19.64 -22.93
CA LEU A 176 -0.20 19.52 -21.94
C LEU A 176 0.84 18.45 -22.32
N ASP A 177 0.69 17.82 -23.47
CA ASP A 177 1.54 16.73 -23.98
C ASP A 177 2.83 17.22 -24.69
N GLY A 178 3.04 18.53 -24.73
CA GLY A 178 4.16 19.16 -25.43
C GLY A 178 3.96 19.30 -26.94
N SER A 179 2.74 19.08 -27.45
CA SER A 179 2.42 19.44 -28.83
C SER A 179 2.53 20.94 -29.03
N VAL A 180 2.92 21.34 -30.24
CA VAL A 180 3.27 22.71 -30.58
C VAL A 180 2.29 23.24 -31.63
N LEU A 181 1.89 24.50 -31.46
CA LEU A 181 1.15 25.25 -32.45
C LEU A 181 1.89 26.56 -32.73
N GLU A 182 2.50 26.65 -33.91
CA GLU A 182 3.18 27.86 -34.37
C GLU A 182 2.17 28.94 -34.78
N ARG A 183 2.60 30.22 -34.72
CA ARG A 183 1.74 31.38 -34.98
C ARG A 183 1.05 31.33 -36.36
N ASP A 184 1.74 30.82 -37.39
CA ASP A 184 1.19 30.72 -38.75
C ASP A 184 -0.06 29.82 -38.83
N ASN A 185 -0.20 28.89 -37.88
CA ASN A 185 -1.35 28.00 -37.74
C ASN A 185 -2.14 28.30 -36.45
N ALA A 186 -2.05 29.53 -35.92
CA ALA A 186 -2.72 29.92 -34.70
C ALA A 186 -4.22 29.60 -34.75
N TRP A 187 -4.76 29.20 -33.61
CA TRP A 187 -6.19 29.17 -33.44
C TRP A 187 -6.72 30.60 -33.49
N THR A 188 -7.73 30.83 -34.33
CA THR A 188 -8.33 32.15 -34.55
C THR A 188 -9.77 32.16 -34.08
N SER A 189 -10.09 33.10 -33.20
CA SER A 189 -11.47 33.33 -32.76
C SER A 189 -12.30 34.03 -33.84
N ALA A 190 -13.64 34.01 -33.71
CA ALA A 190 -14.52 34.72 -34.65
C ALA A 190 -14.29 36.25 -34.67
N GLN A 191 -13.68 36.80 -33.62
CA GLN A 191 -13.33 38.22 -33.51
C GLN A 191 -11.91 38.54 -34.01
N GLY A 192 -11.16 37.55 -34.51
CA GLY A 192 -9.83 37.74 -35.06
C GLY A 192 -8.69 37.71 -34.03
N HIS A 193 -8.95 37.28 -32.79
CA HIS A 193 -7.88 37.02 -31.81
C HIS A 193 -7.16 35.71 -32.14
N GLU A 194 -5.83 35.73 -32.03
CA GLU A 194 -4.95 34.59 -32.32
C GLU A 194 -4.38 33.99 -31.03
N VAL A 195 -4.42 32.66 -30.91
CA VAL A 195 -3.81 31.90 -29.81
C VAL A 195 -2.93 30.81 -30.38
N TRP A 196 -1.68 30.73 -29.91
CA TRP A 196 -0.70 29.73 -30.31
C TRP A 196 0.21 29.37 -29.13
N TRP A 197 0.91 28.23 -29.21
CA TRP A 197 1.83 27.74 -28.18
C TRP A 197 3.08 27.19 -28.88
N PRO A 198 4.12 28.02 -29.05
CA PRO A 198 5.28 27.70 -29.88
C PRO A 198 6.21 26.71 -29.17
N SER A 199 7.13 26.13 -29.94
CA SER A 199 8.17 25.26 -29.38
C SER A 199 9.14 26.05 -28.49
N GLU A 200 9.66 25.41 -27.44
CA GLU A 200 10.68 26.01 -26.57
C GLU A 200 12.03 26.01 -27.32
N ALA A 201 12.35 27.10 -28.02
CA ALA A 201 13.61 27.22 -28.72
C ALA A 201 14.74 27.63 -27.75
N ILE A 202 15.91 26.98 -27.90
CA ILE A 202 17.12 27.30 -27.12
C ILE A 202 17.56 28.73 -27.47
N GLY A 203 17.53 29.62 -26.47
CA GLY A 203 17.95 31.02 -26.63
C GLY A 203 16.83 31.96 -27.10
N ASP A 204 15.59 31.51 -27.09
CA ASP A 204 14.45 32.36 -27.43
C ASP A 204 14.20 33.41 -26.33
N GLN A 205 14.22 34.67 -26.73
CA GLN A 205 13.91 35.81 -25.86
C GLN A 205 12.44 36.23 -25.98
N GLU A 206 11.74 35.78 -27.02
CA GLU A 206 10.34 36.13 -27.28
C GLU A 206 9.36 35.13 -26.64
N HIS A 207 9.82 33.91 -26.41
CA HIS A 207 9.06 32.85 -25.76
C HIS A 207 9.60 32.61 -24.34
N CYS A 208 8.70 32.44 -23.37
CA CYS A 208 9.10 32.20 -21.98
C CYS A 208 9.84 30.86 -21.89
N SER A 209 11.17 30.87 -21.94
CA SER A 209 11.98 29.69 -21.65
C SER A 209 12.00 29.40 -20.15
N ILE A 210 11.80 28.13 -19.80
CA ILE A 210 11.96 27.61 -18.46
C ILE A 210 13.44 27.24 -18.33
N ALA A 211 14.28 28.23 -18.03
CA ALA A 211 15.60 27.92 -17.50
C ALA A 211 15.39 27.24 -16.14
N ALA A 212 15.67 25.94 -16.08
CA ALA A 212 15.77 25.16 -14.85
C ALA A 212 16.89 25.68 -13.93
#